data_AF-A0A2H0E130-F1
#
_entry.id   AF-A0A2H0E130-F1
#
_cell.length_a   1.000
_cell.length_b   1.000
_cell.length_c   1.000
_cell.angle_alpha   90.00
_cell.angle_beta   90.00
_cell.angle_gamma   90.00
#
_symmetry.space_group_name_H-M   'P 1'
#
loop_
_entity.id
_entity.type
_entity.pdbx_description
1 polymer ?
#
loop_
_entity_poly.entity_id
_entity_poly.type
_entity_poly.pdbx_seq_one_letter_code
_entity_poly.pdbx_strand_id
1 'polypeptide(L)'
;TPRPWNKRTIAGRLIYTSMENQVIEIQQGTVPAKLINDRQLPTYVGELSFMEVTRRGYLDDSRRLREAHSLNICSFGVVRNICRAMPPMGGFEELRLVSRLPTLEFAFTETGRLMAIDIDWPAQYIEKKGGR
;
A
#
# COMPACT_ATOMS: atom_id res chain seq x y z
N THR A 1 -2.44 11.97 -25.24
CA THR A 1 -3.23 11.35 -24.14
C THR A 1 -2.52 11.60 -22.83
N PRO A 2 -3.17 12.19 -21.81
CA PRO A 2 -2.53 12.31 -20.50
C PRO A 2 -2.23 10.89 -20.01
N ARG A 3 -0.96 10.60 -19.70
CA ARG A 3 -0.61 9.38 -18.99
C ARG A 3 -1.01 9.63 -17.53
N PRO A 4 -2.02 8.93 -16.98
CA PRO A 4 -2.44 9.13 -15.58
C PRO A 4 -1.28 8.82 -14.61
N TRP A 5 -0.32 8.05 -15.08
CA TRP A 5 0.89 7.62 -14.38
C TRP A 5 2.09 8.45 -14.81
N ASN A 6 2.56 9.33 -13.94
CA ASN A 6 3.73 10.16 -14.17
C ASN A 6 4.58 10.26 -12.88
N LYS A 7 5.70 10.99 -12.93
CA LYS A 7 6.64 11.15 -11.79
C LYS A 7 6.00 11.71 -10.51
N ARG A 8 4.82 12.30 -10.62
CA ARG A 8 4.04 12.92 -9.54
C ARG A 8 2.95 12.00 -9.01
N THR A 9 2.69 10.88 -9.68
CA THR A 9 1.70 9.89 -9.23
C THR A 9 2.32 9.05 -8.13
N ILE A 10 1.58 8.85 -7.05
CA ILE A 10 1.96 7.94 -5.97
C ILE A 10 1.05 6.72 -6.07
N ALA A 11 1.64 5.58 -6.41
CA ALA A 11 0.95 4.31 -6.31
C ALA A 11 1.06 3.79 -4.87
N GLY A 12 0.03 3.11 -4.40
CA GLY A 12 0.08 2.42 -3.12
C GLY A 12 -0.72 1.14 -3.11
N ARG A 13 -0.39 0.28 -2.16
CA ARG A 13 -1.04 -1.00 -1.92
C ARG A 13 -1.16 -1.22 -0.41
N LEU A 14 -2.36 -1.56 0.04
CA LEU A 14 -2.62 -2.00 1.42
C LEU A 14 -2.84 -3.51 1.41
N ILE A 15 -2.02 -4.22 2.16
CA ILE A 15 -2.01 -5.69 2.23
C ILE A 15 -2.39 -6.09 3.64
N TYR A 16 -3.38 -6.97 3.77
CA TYR A 16 -3.71 -7.58 5.06
C TYR A 16 -2.80 -8.79 5.25
N THR A 17 -2.00 -8.78 6.32
CA THR A 17 -1.13 -9.91 6.69
C THR A 17 -1.73 -10.74 7.82
N SER A 18 -2.64 -10.14 8.59
CA SER A 18 -3.51 -10.84 9.53
C SER A 18 -4.81 -10.05 9.74
N MET A 19 -5.67 -10.51 10.66
CA MET A 19 -6.87 -9.75 11.06
C MET A 19 -6.54 -8.41 11.72
N GLU A 20 -5.36 -8.28 12.32
CA GLU A 20 -4.94 -7.15 13.15
C GLU A 20 -3.79 -6.36 12.51
N ASN A 21 -3.12 -6.95 11.51
CA ASN A 21 -1.90 -6.39 10.92
C ASN A 21 -2.09 -6.13 9.43
N GLN A 22 -1.64 -4.96 9.01
CA GLN A 22 -1.57 -4.56 7.62
C GLN A 22 -0.18 -4.05 7.29
N VAL A 23 0.20 -4.19 6.03
CA VAL A 23 1.38 -3.56 5.45
C VAL A 23 0.92 -2.58 4.39
N ILE A 24 1.47 -1.37 4.43
CA ILE A 24 1.32 -0.42 3.34
C ILE A 24 2.59 -0.38 2.52
N GLU A 25 2.42 -0.41 1.22
CA GLU A 25 3.46 -0.18 0.24
C GLU A 25 3.11 1.08 -0.55
N ILE A 26 4.09 1.96 -0.74
CA ILE A 26 3.93 3.23 -1.43
C ILE A 26 5.14 3.43 -2.33
N GLN A 27 4.91 3.80 -3.58
CA GLN A 27 5.99 4.20 -4.47
C GLN A 27 5.58 5.35 -5.38
N GLN A 28 6.44 6.35 -5.48
CA GLN A 28 6.22 7.51 -6.32
C GLN A 28 6.77 7.30 -7.74
N GLY A 29 6.03 7.74 -8.75
CA GLY A 29 6.44 7.71 -10.15
C GLY A 29 6.12 6.40 -10.89
N THR A 30 5.27 5.55 -10.31
CA THR A 30 4.94 4.23 -10.84
C THR A 30 3.42 3.98 -10.90
N VAL A 31 3.05 2.79 -11.39
CA VAL A 31 1.68 2.26 -11.36
C VAL A 31 1.55 1.19 -10.28
N PRO A 32 0.35 0.96 -9.71
CA PRO A 32 0.15 -0.04 -8.65
C PRO A 32 0.74 -1.43 -8.97
N ALA A 33 0.46 -1.98 -10.16
CA ALA A 33 0.99 -3.26 -10.61
C ALA A 33 2.53 -3.35 -10.73
N LYS A 34 3.27 -2.25 -10.56
CA LYS A 34 4.73 -2.19 -10.62
C LYS A 34 5.39 -1.74 -9.32
N LEU A 35 4.64 -1.67 -8.22
CA LEU A 35 5.18 -1.28 -6.91
C LEU A 35 6.42 -2.11 -6.53
N ILE A 36 7.42 -1.44 -5.94
CA ILE A 36 8.65 -2.01 -5.35
C ILE A 36 9.60 -2.65 -6.39
N ASN A 37 9.24 -2.69 -7.67
CA ASN A 37 10.10 -3.25 -8.71
C ASN A 37 11.30 -2.36 -9.08
N ASP A 38 11.20 -1.04 -8.86
CA ASP A 38 12.30 -0.10 -9.09
C ASP A 38 12.73 0.58 -7.78
N ARG A 39 13.82 0.10 -7.18
CA ARG A 39 14.34 0.61 -5.91
C ARG A 39 14.99 2.01 -6.01
N GLN A 40 15.13 2.57 -7.22
CA GLN A 40 15.60 3.95 -7.39
C GLN A 40 14.49 4.98 -7.15
N LEU A 41 13.23 4.56 -7.26
CA LEU A 41 12.08 5.41 -7.01
C LEU A 41 11.83 5.60 -5.50
N PRO A 42 11.30 6.76 -5.07
CA PRO A 42 10.91 6.98 -3.69
C PRO A 42 9.91 5.90 -3.25
N THR A 43 10.28 5.11 -2.25
CA THR A 43 9.52 3.94 -1.81
C THR A 43 9.34 3.96 -0.30
N TYR A 44 8.20 3.48 0.19
CA TYR A 44 7.97 3.18 1.60
C TYR A 44 7.21 1.87 1.73
N VAL A 45 7.64 1.04 2.68
CA VAL A 45 6.98 -0.19 3.09
C VAL A 45 7.00 -0.18 4.61
N GLY A 46 5.83 -0.31 5.23
CA GLY A 46 5.72 -0.23 6.67
C GLY A 46 4.46 -0.90 7.19
N GLU A 47 4.50 -1.31 8.45
CA GLU A 47 3.33 -1.83 9.13
C GLU A 47 2.39 -0.69 9.48
N LEU A 48 1.09 -0.92 9.27
CA LEU A 48 0.03 -0.04 9.75
C LEU A 48 -0.74 -0.78 10.83
N SER A 49 -0.68 -0.25 12.04
CA SER A 49 -1.65 -0.55 13.08
C SER A 49 -2.72 0.53 13.03
N PHE A 50 -3.98 0.14 12.81
CA PHE A 50 -5.13 1.06 12.76
C PHE A 50 -4.96 2.23 11.77
N MET A 51 -4.31 1.98 10.63
CA MET A 51 -3.97 2.99 9.61
C MET A 51 -3.12 4.16 10.11
N GLU A 52 -2.45 4.03 11.25
CA GLU A 52 -1.56 5.07 11.77
C GLU A 52 -0.09 4.75 11.50
N VAL A 53 0.63 5.72 10.92
CA VAL A 53 2.08 5.71 10.85
C VAL A 53 2.65 6.64 11.91
N THR A 54 3.22 6.05 12.97
CA THR A 54 3.92 6.85 13.98
C THR A 54 5.27 7.31 13.44
N ARG A 55 5.78 8.44 13.94
CA ARG A 55 7.12 8.92 13.54
C ARG A 55 8.21 7.90 13.88
N ARG A 56 8.07 7.19 15.00
CA ARG A 56 9.01 6.14 15.41
C ARG A 56 8.94 4.95 14.45
N GLY A 57 7.74 4.44 14.17
CA GLY A 57 7.53 3.35 13.21
C GLY A 57 8.10 3.67 11.84
N TYR A 58 7.80 4.87 11.32
CA TYR A 58 8.39 5.36 10.06
C TYR A 58 9.93 5.31 10.05
N LEU A 59 10.59 5.71 11.13
CA LEU A 59 12.06 5.70 11.21
C LEU A 59 12.61 4.27 11.25
N ASP A 60 11.94 3.38 11.98
CA ASP A 60 12.31 1.97 12.06
C ASP A 60 12.15 1.28 10.69
N ASP A 61 11.04 1.52 10.00
CA ASP A 61 10.81 1.02 8.64
C ASP A 61 11.80 1.61 7.64
N SER A 62 12.08 2.92 7.74
CA SER A 62 13.06 3.59 6.88
C SER A 62 14.46 2.98 7.04
N ARG A 63 14.84 2.59 8.26
CA ARG A 63 16.10 1.90 8.51
C ARG A 63 16.13 0.53 7.82
N ARG A 64 15.08 -0.28 8.00
CA ARG A 64 14.95 -1.60 7.35
C ARG A 64 15.01 -1.49 5.82
N LEU A 65 14.37 -0.47 5.25
CA LEU A 65 14.41 -0.21 3.81
C LEU A 65 15.81 0.12 3.30
N ARG A 66 16.59 0.92 4.06
CA ARG A 66 17.98 1.21 3.71
C ARG A 66 18.85 -0.04 3.76
N GLU A 67 18.65 -0.88 4.76
CA GLU A 67 19.31 -2.19 4.88
C GLU A 67 18.98 -3.10 3.68
N ALA A 68 17.75 -3.00 3.15
CA ALA A 68 17.31 -3.68 1.93
C ALA A 68 17.69 -2.97 0.60
N HIS A 69 18.61 -2.00 0.64
CA HIS A 69 19.09 -1.22 -0.51
C HIS A 69 18.07 -0.30 -1.20
N SER A 70 16.98 0.06 -0.52
CA SER A 70 16.10 1.15 -0.96
C SER A 70 16.66 2.49 -0.50
N LEU A 71 17.40 3.16 -1.38
CA LEU A 71 18.11 4.41 -1.06
C LEU A 71 17.19 5.63 -1.06
N ASN A 72 16.13 5.58 -1.86
CA ASN A 72 15.17 6.67 -2.03
C ASN A 72 13.88 6.32 -1.28
N ILE A 73 13.67 6.96 -0.13
CA ILE A 73 12.54 6.67 0.76
C ILE A 73 11.55 7.83 0.74
N CYS A 74 10.26 7.51 0.61
CA CYS A 74 9.19 8.51 0.68
C CYS A 74 9.27 9.27 2.00
N SER A 75 9.12 10.60 1.97
CA SER A 75 9.18 11.40 3.20
C SER A 75 8.01 11.07 4.15
N PHE A 76 8.25 11.21 5.46
CA PHE A 76 7.23 11.00 6.49
C PHE A 76 5.94 11.81 6.22
N GLY A 77 6.06 13.06 5.77
CA GLY A 77 4.91 13.90 5.46
C GLY A 77 4.04 13.32 4.34
N VAL A 78 4.66 12.78 3.29
CA VAL A 78 3.95 12.11 2.19
C VAL A 78 3.22 10.87 2.70
N VAL A 79 3.94 9.99 3.40
CA VAL A 79 3.37 8.74 3.94
C VAL A 79 2.19 9.04 4.88
N ARG A 80 2.38 9.96 5.84
CA ARG A 80 1.34 10.35 6.80
C ARG A 80 0.12 10.94 6.12
N ASN A 81 0.29 11.76 5.09
CA ASN A 81 -0.82 12.37 4.36
C ASN A 81 -1.63 11.32 3.60
N ILE A 82 -0.97 10.34 2.98
CA ILE A 82 -1.63 9.22 2.30
C ILE A 82 -2.45 8.42 3.30
N CYS A 83 -1.87 8.01 4.43
CA CYS A 83 -2.60 7.26 5.46
C CYS A 83 -3.82 8.02 5.99
N ARG A 84 -3.72 9.35 6.14
CA ARG A 84 -4.85 10.20 6.59
C ARG A 84 -5.94 10.41 5.53
N ALA A 85 -5.58 10.34 4.25
CA ALA A 85 -6.51 10.53 3.15
C ALA A 85 -7.27 9.25 2.79
N MET A 86 -6.80 8.09 3.27
CA MET A 86 -7.53 6.83 3.19
C MET A 86 -8.86 6.94 3.94
N PRO A 87 -9.97 6.44 3.39
CA PRO A 87 -11.27 6.57 4.02
C PRO A 87 -11.27 5.93 5.42
N PRO A 88 -12.01 6.51 6.38
CA PRO A 88 -12.10 5.97 7.73
C PRO A 88 -12.61 4.51 7.71
N MET A 89 -12.06 3.72 8.64
CA MET A 89 -11.94 2.26 8.63
C MET A 89 -13.22 1.42 8.44
N GLY A 90 -14.43 2.01 8.34
CA GLY A 90 -15.67 1.25 8.09
C GLY A 90 -15.65 0.50 6.75
N GLY A 91 -15.25 1.15 5.66
CA GLY A 91 -15.21 0.50 4.33
C GLY A 91 -14.14 -0.57 4.19
N PHE A 92 -13.09 -0.51 5.01
CA PHE A 92 -12.00 -1.47 5.04
C PHE A 92 -12.32 -2.71 5.87
N GLU A 93 -13.05 -2.54 6.98
CA GLU A 93 -13.60 -3.67 7.73
C GLU A 93 -14.61 -4.46 6.89
N GLU A 94 -15.39 -3.79 6.05
CA GLU A 94 -16.29 -4.45 5.10
C GLU A 94 -15.54 -5.36 4.11
N LEU A 95 -14.35 -4.97 3.64
CA LEU A 95 -13.51 -5.83 2.78
C LEU A 95 -13.12 -7.15 3.48
N ARG A 96 -13.02 -7.15 4.82
CA ARG A 96 -12.73 -8.35 5.62
C ARG A 96 -13.92 -9.32 5.66
N LEU A 97 -15.15 -8.83 5.50
CA LEU A 97 -16.33 -9.68 5.42
C LEU A 97 -16.37 -10.47 4.10
N VAL A 98 -15.68 -9.97 3.07
CA VAL A 98 -15.71 -10.53 1.72
C VAL A 98 -14.49 -11.42 1.45
N SER A 99 -13.34 -11.19 2.10
CA SER A 99 -12.17 -12.07 2.04
C SER A 99 -11.29 -12.00 3.28
N ARG A 100 -10.54 -13.08 3.51
CA ARG A 100 -9.63 -13.20 4.65
C ARG A 100 -8.40 -12.30 4.54
N LEU A 101 -7.95 -11.98 3.33
CA LEU A 101 -6.72 -11.20 3.07
C LEU A 101 -6.88 -10.33 1.81
N PRO A 102 -7.81 -9.35 1.78
CA PRO A 102 -7.97 -8.50 0.62
C PRO A 102 -6.71 -7.66 0.39
N THR A 103 -6.43 -7.30 -0.86
CA THR A 103 -5.40 -6.32 -1.20
C THR A 103 -6.07 -5.13 -1.86
N LEU A 104 -5.85 -3.94 -1.31
CA LEU A 104 -6.34 -2.70 -1.90
C LEU A 104 -5.19 -2.04 -2.66
N GLU A 105 -5.33 -1.88 -3.97
CA GLU A 105 -4.42 -1.10 -4.79
C GLU A 105 -5.02 0.27 -5.06
N PHE A 106 -4.20 1.32 -5.02
CA PHE A 106 -4.68 2.67 -5.18
C PHE A 106 -3.64 3.63 -5.75
N ALA A 107 -4.13 4.81 -6.15
CA ALA A 107 -3.28 5.88 -6.67
C ALA A 107 -3.68 7.26 -6.14
N PHE A 108 -2.68 8.02 -5.70
CA PHE A 108 -2.78 9.42 -5.25
C PHE A 108 -2.06 10.36 -6.21
N THR A 109 -2.65 11.52 -6.47
CA THR A 109 -1.98 12.65 -7.11
C THR A 109 -1.47 13.67 -6.11
N GLU A 110 -0.55 14.55 -6.53
CA GLU A 110 -0.06 15.70 -5.74
C GLU A 110 -1.16 16.59 -5.16
N THR A 111 -2.34 16.60 -5.78
CA THR A 111 -3.52 17.33 -5.28
C THR A 111 -4.22 16.65 -4.09
N GLY A 112 -3.67 15.55 -3.59
CA GLY A 112 -4.25 14.75 -2.50
C GLY A 112 -5.52 14.00 -2.91
N ARG A 113 -5.80 13.93 -4.22
CA ARG A 113 -6.98 13.22 -4.74
C ARG A 113 -6.63 11.76 -4.98
N LEU A 114 -7.42 10.88 -4.37
CA LEU A 114 -7.47 9.46 -4.67
C LEU A 114 -8.13 9.29 -6.06
N MET A 115 -7.40 8.71 -7.02
CA MET A 115 -7.85 8.61 -8.41
C MET A 115 -8.32 7.22 -8.82
N ALA A 116 -7.79 6.18 -8.19
CA ALA A 116 -8.08 4.80 -8.56
C ALA A 116 -8.03 3.93 -7.31
N ILE A 117 -8.96 2.99 -7.22
CA ILE A 117 -9.03 1.95 -6.21
C ILE A 117 -9.34 0.66 -6.99
N ASP A 118 -8.45 -0.32 -6.87
CA ASP A 118 -8.70 -1.69 -7.31
C ASP A 118 -8.60 -2.61 -6.09
N ILE A 119 -9.44 -3.64 -6.02
CA ILE A 119 -9.41 -4.62 -4.95
C ILE A 119 -8.99 -5.93 -5.59
N ASP A 120 -7.72 -6.28 -5.41
CA ASP A 120 -7.26 -7.60 -5.77
C ASP A 120 -7.63 -8.55 -4.62
N TRP A 121 -8.49 -9.50 -4.94
CA TRP A 121 -8.80 -10.61 -4.08
C TRP A 121 -7.73 -11.64 -4.42
N PRO A 122 -6.77 -11.97 -3.54
CA PRO A 122 -5.94 -13.14 -3.81
C PRO A 122 -6.92 -14.28 -4.05
N ALA A 123 -6.92 -14.81 -5.27
CA ALA A 123 -7.71 -15.97 -5.61
C ALA A 123 -7.22 -17.08 -4.69
N GLN A 124 -7.87 -17.23 -3.53
CA GLN A 124 -7.83 -18.46 -2.78
C GLN A 124 -8.66 -19.44 -3.59
N TYR A 125 -8.09 -19.85 -4.72
CA TYR A 125 -8.43 -21.08 -5.40
C TYR A 125 -8.12 -22.17 -4.37
N ILE A 126 -9.10 -22.45 -3.52
CA ILE A 126 -9.14 -23.70 -2.81
C ILE A 126 -9.32 -24.73 -3.92
N GLU A 127 -8.24 -25.39 -4.33
CA GLU A 127 -8.41 -26.74 -4.85
C GLU A 127 -9.19 -27.48 -3.77
N LYS A 128 -10.49 -27.66 -3.99
CA LYS A 128 -11.18 -28.81 -3.42
C LYS A 128 -10.45 -30.00 -4.02
N LYS A 129 -9.40 -30.48 -3.35
CA LYS A 129 -8.89 -31.82 -3.59
C LYS A 129 -10.11 -32.72 -3.44
N GLY A 130 -10.56 -33.23 -4.59
CA GLY A 130 -11.70 -34.12 -4.68
C GLY A 130 -11.53 -35.24 -3.65
N GLY A 131 -12.65 -35.60 -3.03
CA GLY A 131 -12.69 -36.65 -2.03
C GLY A 131 -11.97 -37.91 -2.50
N ARG A 132 -11.24 -38.49 -1.56
CA ARG A 132 -11.07 -39.94 -1.48
C ARG A 132 -11.50 -40.35 -0.09
#